data_AF-A0A940VG04-F1
#
_entry.id   AF-A0A940VG04-F1
#
_cell.length_a   1.000
_cell.length_b   1.000
_cell.length_c   1.000
_cell.angle_alpha   90.00
_cell.angle_beta   90.00
_cell.angle_gamma   90.00
#
_symmetry.space_group_name_H-M   'P 1'
#
loop_
_entity.id
_entity.type
_entity.pdbx_description
1 polymer ?
#
loop_
_entity_poly.entity_id
_entity_poly.type
_entity_poly.pdbx_seq_one_letter_code
_entity_poly.pdbx_strand_id
1 'polypeptide(L)' 'MDVRRWIHRKVWGAGRTVRYVFIHPTCGQTDVEAGYLPEWGRPKFLCRRCGVAFEEATARLAWQGDAAEPQGRGGN' A
#
# COMPACT_ATOMS: atom_id res chain seq x y z
N MET A 1 8.36 -18.15 -2.46
CA MET A 1 8.78 -16.91 -3.16
C MET A 1 8.71 -15.77 -2.16
N ASP A 2 9.85 -15.23 -1.73
CA ASP A 2 9.94 -14.18 -0.71
C ASP A 2 9.80 -12.80 -1.34
N VAL A 3 8.65 -12.16 -1.14
CA VAL A 3 8.47 -10.74 -1.47
C VAL A 3 9.22 -9.92 -0.41
N ARG A 4 10.37 -9.36 -0.77
CA ARG A 4 11.12 -8.45 0.12
C ARG A 4 10.32 -7.15 0.30
N ARG A 5 9.85 -6.89 1.52
CA ARG A 5 9.03 -5.73 1.87
C ARG A 5 9.92 -4.52 2.19
N TRP A 6 10.03 -3.59 1.24
CA TRP A 6 10.78 -2.34 1.39
C TRP A 6 9.90 -1.25 2.00
N ILE A 7 9.60 -1.32 3.30
CA ILE A 7 8.96 -0.19 3.98
C ILE A 7 9.94 0.33 5.03
N HIS A 8 10.66 1.41 4.68
CA HIS A 8 11.52 2.14 5.60
C HIS A 8 10.64 2.71 6.73
N ARG A 9 10.76 2.11 7.92
CA ARG A 9 10.04 2.54 9.12
C ARG A 9 10.70 3.81 9.67
N LYS A 10 10.00 4.95 9.62
CA LYS A 10 10.43 6.19 10.27
C LYS A 10 9.47 6.47 11.43
N VAL A 11 10.01 6.63 12.64
CA VAL A 11 9.26 7.00 13.85
C VAL A 11 9.15 8.52 13.87
N TRP A 12 7.93 9.05 14.06
CA TRP A 12 7.61 10.48 14.10
C TRP A 12 6.79 10.77 15.35
N GLY A 13 7.26 11.67 16.23
CA GLY A 13 6.50 12.31 17.33
C GLY A 13 5.76 11.38 18.31
N ALA A 14 6.05 11.47 19.61
CA ALA A 14 5.39 10.67 20.66
C ALA A 14 5.45 9.12 20.47
N GLY A 15 6.47 8.63 19.75
CA GLY A 15 6.67 7.19 19.53
C GLY A 15 5.76 6.56 18.46
N ARG A 16 5.01 7.35 17.70
CA ARG A 16 4.16 6.84 16.61
C ARG A 16 4.97 6.66 15.34
N THR A 17 4.55 5.72 14.50
CA THR A 17 5.16 5.46 13.19
C THR A 17 4.18 5.88 12.10
N VAL A 18 4.66 6.57 11.06
CA VAL A 18 3.86 6.84 9.86
C VAL A 18 4.07 5.69 8.87
N ARG A 19 3.01 5.28 8.18
CA ARG A 19 3.07 4.31 7.08
C ARG A 19 2.55 4.91 5.78
N TYR A 20 3.14 4.48 4.67
CA TYR A 20 2.57 4.68 3.34
C TYR A 20 1.45 3.66 3.12
N VAL A 21 0.30 4.13 2.67
CA VAL A 21 -0.83 3.31 2.25
C VAL A 21 -1.01 3.52 0.75
N PHE A 22 -0.71 2.49 -0.03
CA PHE A 22 -0.86 2.49 -1.49
C PHE A 22 -2.30 2.17 -1.88
N ILE A 23 -2.79 2.81 -2.93
CA ILE A 23 -4.16 2.72 -3.41
C ILE A 23 -4.13 2.26 -4.86
N HIS A 24 -4.88 1.20 -5.18
CA HIS A 24 -5.01 0.72 -6.56
C HIS A 24 -5.79 1.76 -7.39
N PRO A 25 -5.24 2.27 -8.50
CA PRO A 25 -5.83 3.37 -9.24
C PRO A 25 -7.22 3.07 -9.80
N THR A 26 -7.51 1.80 -10.12
CA THR A 26 -8.80 1.43 -10.73
C THR A 26 -9.84 0.99 -9.70
N CYS A 27 -9.47 0.20 -8.69
CA CYS A 27 -10.45 -0.36 -7.74
C CYS A 27 -10.52 0.40 -6.41
N GLY A 28 -9.64 1.37 -6.19
CA GLY A 28 -9.58 2.21 -4.97
C GLY A 28 -9.12 1.48 -3.71
N GLN A 29 -8.82 0.19 -3.77
CA GLN A 29 -8.50 -0.59 -2.58
C GLN A 29 -7.09 -0.31 -2.07
N THR A 30 -6.91 -0.47 -0.76
CA THR A 30 -5.64 -0.20 -0.06
C THR A 30 -4.84 -1.45 0.29
N ASP A 31 -5.37 -2.63 -0.04
CA ASP A 31 -4.68 -3.91 0.09
C ASP A 31 -3.71 -4.11 -1.09
N VAL A 32 -2.69 -3.25 -1.09
CA VAL A 32 -1.68 -3.12 -2.14
C VAL A 32 -0.31 -3.31 -1.53
N GLU A 33 0.47 -4.20 -2.14
CA GLU A 33 1.85 -4.47 -1.75
C GLU A 33 2.82 -3.95 -2.81
N ALA A 34 3.84 -3.21 -2.39
CA ALA A 34 4.99 -2.89 -3.24
C ALA A 34 6.01 -4.02 -3.15
N GLY A 35 6.48 -4.51 -4.29
CA GLY A 35 7.42 -5.63 -4.34
C GLY A 35 8.17 -5.74 -5.66
N TYR A 36 9.02 -6.75 -5.75
CA TYR A 36 9.75 -7.10 -6.96
C TYR A 36 9.68 -8.61 -7.14
N LEU A 37 9.36 -9.04 -8.37
CA LEU A 37 9.55 -10.40 -8.84
C LEU A 37 10.50 -10.38 -10.05
N PRO A 38 11.43 -11.34 -10.20
CA PRO A 38 12.37 -11.37 -11.32
C PRO A 38 11.71 -11.26 -12.70
N GLU A 39 10.57 -11.94 -12.88
CA GLU A 39 9.78 -11.93 -14.12
C GLU A 39 9.22 -10.57 -14.50
N TRP A 40 9.13 -9.63 -13.55
CA TRP A 40 8.67 -8.27 -13.85
C TRP A 40 9.77 -7.38 -14.42
N GLY A 41 11.05 -7.74 -14.21
CA GLY A 41 12.21 -6.93 -14.58
C GLY A 41 12.37 -5.61 -13.80
N ARG A 42 11.34 -5.17 -13.06
CA ARG A 42 11.33 -3.94 -12.25
C ARG A 42 10.33 -4.04 -11.09
N PRO A 43 10.48 -3.22 -10.03
CA PRO A 43 9.52 -3.17 -8.94
C PRO A 43 8.12 -2.78 -9.43
N LYS A 44 7.09 -3.38 -8.84
CA LYS A 44 5.68 -3.12 -9.13
C LYS A 44 4.86 -3.12 -7.84
N PHE A 45 3.63 -2.64 -7.96
CA PHE A 45 2.59 -2.79 -6.96
C PHE A 45 1.68 -3.95 -7.31
N LEU A 46 1.19 -4.69 -6.32
CA LEU A 46 0.25 -5.80 -6.48
C LEU A 46 -0.98 -5.52 -5.63
N CYS A 47 -2.16 -5.46 -6.26
CA CYS A 47 -3.42 -5.38 -5.53
C CYS A 47 -3.86 -6.79 -5.17
N ARG A 48 -3.87 -7.13 -3.87
CA ARG A 48 -4.27 -8.47 -3.38
C ARG A 48 -5.73 -8.80 -3.67
N ARG A 49 -6.60 -7.78 -3.74
CA ARG A 49 -8.02 -7.96 -4.06
C ARG A 49 -8.29 -8.25 -5.54
N CYS A 50 -7.56 -7.59 -6.45
CA CYS A 50 -7.75 -7.77 -7.89
C CYS A 50 -6.83 -8.84 -8.49
N GLY A 51 -5.74 -9.20 -7.81
CA GLY A 51 -4.69 -10.07 -8.36
C GLY A 51 -3.87 -9.42 -9.47
N VAL A 52 -3.94 -8.09 -9.63
CA VAL A 52 -3.30 -7.35 -10.73
C VAL A 52 -2.04 -6.66 -10.22
N ALA A 53 -0.96 -6.79 -11.00
CA ALA A 53 0.28 -6.04 -10.82
C ALA A 53 0.28 -4.77 -11.70
N PHE A 54 0.75 -3.66 -11.18
CA PHE A 54 0.71 -2.34 -11.82
C PHE A 54 1.91 -1.48 -11.42
N GLU A 55 2.18 -0.42 -12.17
CA GLU A 55 3.44 0.32 -12.09
C GLU A 55 3.40 1.49 -11.10
N GLU A 56 2.27 2.18 -11.00
CA GLU A 56 2.12 3.38 -10.20
C GLU A 56 0.89 3.29 -9.29
N ALA A 57 1.09 3.61 -8.01
CA ALA A 57 0.02 3.68 -7.02
C ALA A 57 -0.06 5.09 -6.45
N THR A 58 -1.27 5.59 -6.22
CA THR A 58 -1.44 6.76 -5.34
C THR A 58 -1.15 6.34 -3.91
N ALA A 59 -0.41 7.15 -3.17
CA ALA A 59 -0.09 6.88 -1.77
C ALA A 59 -0.64 7.98 -0.85
N ARG A 60 -1.17 7.58 0.31
CA ARG A 60 -1.42 8.49 1.43
C ARG A 60 -0.61 8.08 2.65
N LEU A 61 -0.34 9.06 3.50
CA LEU A 61 0.26 8.80 4.81
C LEU A 61 -0.84 8.50 5.83
N ALA A 62 -0.61 7.51 6.69
CA ALA A 62 -1.47 7.20 7.82
C ALA A 62 -0.63 6.84 9.04
N TRP A 63 -1.18 6.99 10.24
CA TRP A 63 -0.50 6.50 11.43
C TRP A 63 -0.57 4.98 11.51
N GLN A 64 0.48 4.37 12.02
CA GLN A 64 0.48 2.95 12.36
C GLN A 64 -0.51 2.72 13.51
N GLY A 65 -1.49 1.82 13.29
CA GLY A 65 -2.57 1.56 14.24
C GLY A 65 -3.90 2.22 13.89
N ASP A 66 -3.92 3.21 12.98
CA ASP A 66 -5.18 3.66 12.37
C ASP A 66 -5.71 2.50 11.53
N ALA A 67 -6.91 2.01 11.90
CA ALA A 67 -7.62 1.02 11.11
C ALA A 67 -7.65 1.50 9.65
N ALA A 68 -7.38 0.60 8.71
CA ALA A 68 -7.62 0.91 7.31
C ALA A 68 -9.11 1.19 7.19
N GLU A 69 -9.50 2.47 7.15
CA GLU A 69 -10.90 2.83 7.01
C GLU A 69 -11.47 2.04 5.82
N PRO A 70 -12.54 1.26 6.02
CA PRO A 70 -13.19 0.60 4.92
C PRO A 70 -13.64 1.70 3.98
N GLN A 71 -13.05 1.77 2.79
CA GLN A 71 -13.54 2.65 1.74
C GLN A 71 -14.92 2.13 1.30
N GLY A 72 -15.95 2.63 1.97
CA GLY A 72 -17.35 2.32 1.75
C GLY A 72 -18.21 3.39 2.40
N ARG A 73 -18.86 4.19 1.54
CA ARG A 73 -19.85 5.26 1.82
C ARG A 73 -19.30 6.58 2.37
N GLY A 74 -18.81 7.41 1.45
CA GLY A 74 -19.13 8.83 1.48
C GLY A 74 -20.47 9.06 0.77
N GLY A 75 -21.41 9.72 1.43
CA GLY A 75 -22.72 10.06 0.88
C GLY A 75 -23.67 10.43 2.01
N ASN A 76 -23.48 11.64 2.54
CA ASN A 76 -24.52 12.35 3.29
C ASN A 76 -25.37 13.12 2.27
#